data_AF-W5N227-F1
#
_entry.id   AF-W5N227-F1
#
_cell.length_a   1.000
_cell.length_b   1.000
_cell.length_c   1.000
_cell.angle_alpha   90.00
_cell.angle_beta   90.00
_cell.angle_gamma   90.00
#
_symmetry.space_group_name_H-M   'P 1'
#
loop_
_entity.id
_entity.type
_entity.pdbx_description
1 polymer ?
#
loop_
_entity_poly.entity_id
_entity_poly.type
_entity_poly.pdbx_seq_one_letter_code
_entity_poly.pdbx_strand_id
1 'polypeptide(L)'
;LARSGGSWSVRVKTLFIALLVVYISVPVTLRLFPGLLAQIVFFHFFKVPFFVDLECPADLSLNHTVNFYLTPEDGVTVGVWHTVPDSQWEQAQGKGLPWYEASLGDDAPVIIYLHGNGGTRWAVSHRVGLIKMLSAAGFHVLVLEYRGFGDSTGQPSEDGLTTDALQLYHWVKAHSRGSPVCLWGHSLGTGVATNVARKLQEQGNPADGVILEAPYTNIREEVAYHPLGLIYWLFPGFEYFFLDTIALNNLVFPNDENLKTISSPLMILHAEDDQVVPFHMSQELHKIVLQSRSSKDEVRMCSFSGSLGYGHNKIFKDPDLPSVLWEFLQPLAQR
;
A
#
# COMPACT_ATOMS: atom_id res chain seq x y z
N LEU A 1 -7.36 -18.54 -60.07
CA LEU A 1 -7.60 -18.57 -58.60
C LEU A 1 -6.43 -19.28 -57.93
N ALA A 2 -6.01 -18.83 -56.75
CA ALA A 2 -4.90 -19.33 -55.92
C ALA A 2 -3.49 -18.76 -56.19
N ARG A 3 -3.20 -17.58 -55.61
CA ARG A 3 -1.85 -17.14 -55.19
C ARG A 3 -1.94 -16.02 -54.15
N SER A 4 -2.62 -16.26 -53.03
CA SER A 4 -2.65 -15.32 -51.88
C SER A 4 -2.21 -15.94 -50.53
N GLY A 5 -1.94 -17.26 -50.46
CA GLY A 5 -1.59 -17.94 -49.20
C GLY A 5 -0.14 -17.80 -48.72
N GLY A 6 0.80 -17.39 -49.58
CA GLY A 6 2.23 -17.32 -49.24
C GLY A 6 2.61 -16.12 -48.37
N SER A 7 2.04 -14.94 -48.63
CA SER A 7 2.36 -13.73 -47.84
C SER A 7 1.79 -13.78 -46.43
N TRP A 8 0.64 -14.44 -46.24
CA TRP A 8 -0.01 -14.54 -44.94
C TRP A 8 0.74 -15.48 -43.99
N SER A 9 1.14 -16.66 -44.48
CA SER A 9 1.92 -17.61 -43.68
C SER A 9 3.31 -17.09 -43.28
N VAL A 10 3.97 -16.31 -44.14
CA VAL A 10 5.24 -15.63 -43.81
C VAL A 10 5.01 -14.58 -42.71
N ARG A 11 3.99 -13.73 -42.85
CA ARG A 11 3.67 -12.70 -41.83
C ARG A 11 3.34 -13.31 -40.47
N VAL A 12 2.56 -14.40 -40.45
CA VAL A 12 2.23 -15.13 -39.21
C VAL A 12 3.48 -15.72 -38.57
N LYS A 13 4.39 -16.33 -39.35
CA LYS A 13 5.66 -16.85 -38.83
C LYS A 13 6.57 -15.75 -38.29
N THR A 14 6.69 -14.63 -39.01
CA THR A 14 7.47 -13.48 -38.55
C THR A 14 6.91 -12.91 -37.25
N LEU A 15 5.59 -12.78 -37.13
CA LEU A 15 4.94 -12.33 -35.90
C LEU A 15 5.21 -13.30 -34.75
N PHE A 16 5.08 -14.61 -34.98
CA PHE A 16 5.35 -15.62 -33.97
C PHE A 16 6.81 -15.59 -33.48
N ILE A 17 7.78 -15.47 -34.40
CA ILE A 17 9.20 -15.34 -34.05
C ILE A 17 9.45 -14.05 -33.27
N ALA A 18 8.84 -12.93 -33.67
CA ALA A 18 8.98 -11.66 -32.95
C ALA A 18 8.44 -11.78 -31.52
N LEU A 19 7.27 -12.40 -31.34
CA LEU A 19 6.69 -12.65 -30.01
C LEU A 19 7.58 -13.57 -29.16
N LEU A 20 8.15 -14.61 -29.76
CA LEU A 20 9.08 -15.52 -29.08
C LEU A 20 10.36 -14.80 -28.64
N VAL A 21 10.93 -13.96 -29.51
CA VAL A 21 12.12 -13.14 -29.19
C VAL A 21 11.81 -12.19 -28.04
N VAL A 22 10.67 -11.50 -28.07
CA VAL A 22 10.22 -10.63 -26.97
C VAL A 22 10.09 -11.44 -25.68
N TYR A 23 9.38 -12.57 -25.72
CA TYR A 23 9.18 -13.45 -24.58
C TYR A 23 10.52 -13.91 -23.96
N ILE A 24 11.51 -14.33 -24.77
CA ILE A 24 12.81 -14.77 -24.24
C ILE A 24 13.66 -13.57 -23.75
N SER A 25 13.56 -12.41 -24.41
CA SER A 25 14.39 -11.24 -24.09
C SER A 25 14.00 -10.57 -22.77
N VAL A 26 12.73 -10.64 -22.36
CA VAL A 26 12.22 -9.95 -21.17
C VAL A 26 12.88 -10.49 -19.88
N PRO A 27 12.88 -11.80 -19.57
CA PRO A 27 13.56 -12.34 -18.39
C PRO A 27 15.05 -11.98 -18.33
N VAL A 28 15.75 -12.08 -19.47
CA VAL A 28 17.18 -11.75 -19.57
C VAL A 28 17.41 -10.26 -19.30
N THR A 29 16.57 -9.39 -19.85
CA THR A 29 16.67 -7.94 -19.65
C THR A 29 16.45 -7.56 -18.20
N LEU A 30 15.42 -8.11 -17.56
CA LEU A 30 15.13 -7.87 -16.15
C LEU A 30 16.30 -8.32 -15.26
N ARG A 31 16.93 -9.45 -15.59
CA ARG A 31 18.11 -9.94 -14.87
C ARG A 31 19.34 -9.05 -15.04
N LEU A 32 19.60 -8.55 -16.26
CA LEU A 32 20.72 -7.66 -16.53
C LEU A 32 20.54 -6.27 -15.92
N PHE A 33 19.29 -5.82 -15.81
CA PHE A 33 18.92 -4.52 -15.28
C PHE A 33 17.89 -4.68 -14.15
N PRO A 34 18.32 -5.16 -12.97
CA PRO A 34 17.41 -5.46 -11.85
C PRO A 34 16.57 -4.24 -11.45
N GLY A 35 17.10 -3.02 -11.60
CA GLY A 35 16.35 -1.79 -11.33
C GLY A 35 15.06 -1.62 -12.15
N LEU A 36 14.95 -2.25 -13.33
CA LEU A 36 13.70 -2.27 -14.09
C LEU A 36 12.59 -3.03 -13.36
N LEU A 37 12.95 -4.11 -12.66
CA LEU A 37 12.00 -4.89 -11.88
C LEU A 37 11.53 -4.09 -10.66
N ALA A 38 12.44 -3.35 -10.00
CA ALA A 38 12.07 -2.42 -8.93
C ALA A 38 11.10 -1.33 -9.44
N GLN A 39 11.35 -0.77 -10.62
CA GLN A 39 10.42 0.18 -11.25
C GLN A 39 9.05 -0.44 -11.51
N ILE A 40 8.96 -1.71 -11.92
CA ILE A 40 7.69 -2.42 -12.11
C ILE A 40 6.97 -2.64 -10.77
N VAL A 41 7.69 -3.01 -9.70
CA VAL A 41 7.12 -3.20 -8.36
C VAL A 41 6.52 -1.90 -7.83
N PHE A 42 7.29 -0.81 -7.87
CA PHE A 42 6.82 0.50 -7.38
C PHE A 42 5.81 1.14 -8.33
N PHE A 43 5.97 0.94 -9.63
CA PHE A 43 5.18 1.54 -10.70
C PHE A 43 5.09 3.08 -10.62
N HIS A 44 6.10 3.71 -10.00
CA HIS A 44 6.12 5.13 -9.64
C HIS A 44 6.29 6.09 -10.85
N PHE A 45 6.75 5.56 -12.00
CA PHE A 45 6.92 6.34 -13.22
C PHE A 45 5.58 6.69 -13.91
N PHE A 46 4.49 6.00 -13.53
CA PHE A 46 3.18 6.19 -14.14
C PHE A 46 2.33 7.18 -13.31
N LYS A 47 2.54 8.49 -13.57
CA LYS A 47 1.83 9.60 -12.92
C LYS A 47 0.48 9.88 -13.57
N VAL A 48 -0.52 9.02 -13.34
CA VAL A 48 -1.89 9.23 -13.84
C VAL A 48 -2.84 9.54 -12.68
N PRO A 49 -3.70 10.56 -12.77
CA PRO A 49 -3.78 11.54 -13.86
C PRO A 49 -2.59 12.50 -13.88
N PHE A 50 -2.20 12.94 -15.08
CA PHE A 50 -1.13 13.91 -15.25
C PHE A 50 -1.62 15.31 -14.82
N PHE A 51 -0.71 16.13 -14.28
CA PHE A 51 -0.97 17.54 -13.89
C PHE A 51 -1.96 17.72 -12.73
N VAL A 52 -1.96 16.80 -11.78
CA VAL A 52 -2.73 16.92 -10.54
C VAL A 52 -1.93 17.73 -9.54
N ASP A 53 -2.54 18.80 -9.03
CA ASP A 53 -1.95 19.57 -7.95
C ASP A 53 -2.27 18.90 -6.61
N LEU A 54 -1.27 18.21 -6.05
CA LEU A 54 -1.40 17.55 -4.75
C LEU A 54 -1.22 18.54 -3.59
N GLU A 55 -0.79 19.78 -3.86
CA GLU A 55 -0.71 20.83 -2.84
C GLU A 55 -2.08 21.39 -2.46
N CYS A 56 -3.08 21.22 -3.35
CA CYS A 56 -4.44 21.73 -3.19
C CYS A 56 -5.49 20.59 -3.09
N PRO A 57 -5.57 19.83 -1.98
CA PRO A 57 -6.55 18.75 -1.78
C PRO A 57 -8.01 19.15 -2.01
N ALA A 58 -8.36 20.42 -1.78
CA ALA A 58 -9.71 20.94 -1.97
C ALA A 58 -10.21 20.75 -3.42
N ASP A 59 -9.34 20.95 -4.42
CA ASP A 59 -9.66 20.74 -5.84
C ASP A 59 -9.88 19.25 -6.18
N LEU A 60 -9.40 18.38 -5.29
CA LEU A 60 -9.43 16.93 -5.40
C LEU A 60 -10.60 16.32 -4.63
N SER A 61 -11.60 17.14 -4.31
CA SER A 61 -12.79 16.78 -3.52
C SER A 61 -12.50 16.41 -2.06
N LEU A 62 -11.33 16.81 -1.53
CA LEU A 62 -10.92 16.65 -0.14
C LEU A 62 -10.89 18.02 0.51
N ASN A 63 -12.05 18.44 0.96
CA ASN A 63 -12.30 19.83 1.29
C ASN A 63 -11.69 20.21 2.66
N HIS A 64 -11.61 19.30 3.63
CA HIS A 64 -11.03 19.53 4.98
C HIS A 64 -9.68 18.84 5.13
N THR A 65 -8.84 18.95 4.11
CA THR A 65 -7.53 18.31 4.07
C THR A 65 -6.45 19.35 3.84
N VAL A 66 -5.41 19.31 4.67
CA VAL A 66 -4.21 20.14 4.51
C VAL A 66 -3.09 19.31 3.88
N ASN A 67 -2.31 19.93 2.99
CA ASN A 67 -1.05 19.38 2.50
C ASN A 67 0.12 19.98 3.27
N PHE A 68 1.10 19.14 3.62
CA PHE A 68 2.39 19.57 4.15
C PHE A 68 3.48 18.60 3.72
N TYR A 69 4.73 18.95 4.00
CA TYR A 69 5.89 18.16 3.62
C TYR A 69 6.73 17.78 4.83
N LEU A 70 7.28 16.56 4.81
CA LEU A 70 8.27 16.09 5.76
C LEU A 70 9.61 15.85 5.06
N THR A 71 10.70 16.01 5.80
CA THR A 71 12.07 15.75 5.33
C THR A 71 12.65 14.60 6.15
N PRO A 72 12.41 13.34 5.74
CA PRO A 72 12.90 12.17 6.48
C PRO A 72 14.42 12.01 6.39
N GLU A 73 15.02 12.45 5.28
CA GLU A 73 16.46 12.39 5.01
C GLU A 73 16.91 13.64 4.25
N ASP A 74 18.21 13.95 4.32
CA ASP A 74 18.79 15.07 3.57
C ASP A 74 18.55 14.90 2.06
N GLY A 75 17.89 15.89 1.46
CA GLY A 75 17.55 15.88 0.03
C GLY A 75 16.30 15.08 -0.34
N VAL A 76 15.62 14.44 0.63
CA VAL A 76 14.35 13.75 0.43
C VAL A 76 13.23 14.54 1.08
N THR A 77 12.20 14.88 0.31
CA THR A 77 10.99 15.56 0.78
C THR A 77 9.78 14.73 0.37
N VAL A 78 8.92 14.41 1.33
CA VAL A 78 7.72 13.60 1.11
C VAL A 78 6.46 14.39 1.43
N GLY A 79 5.48 14.33 0.52
CA GLY A 79 4.19 14.97 0.70
C GLY A 79 3.28 14.19 1.65
N VAL A 80 2.57 14.90 2.51
CA VAL A 80 1.58 14.33 3.43
C VAL A 80 0.28 15.10 3.33
N TRP A 81 -0.83 14.37 3.25
CA TRP A 81 -2.16 14.93 3.46
C TRP A 81 -2.66 14.59 4.85
N HIS A 82 -3.22 15.56 5.55
CA HIS A 82 -3.95 15.33 6.79
C HIS A 82 -5.40 15.78 6.64
N THR A 83 -6.31 14.81 6.72
CA THR A 83 -7.76 14.99 6.69
C THR A 83 -8.28 14.82 8.11
N VAL A 84 -9.02 15.81 8.61
CA VAL A 84 -9.70 15.74 9.92
C VAL A 84 -11.03 14.99 9.82
N PRO A 85 -11.62 14.52 10.94
CA PRO A 85 -12.99 14.01 10.96
C PRO A 85 -13.99 14.96 10.30
N ASP A 86 -14.99 14.43 9.60
CA ASP A 86 -16.00 15.22 8.87
C ASP A 86 -16.80 16.13 9.82
N SER A 87 -16.94 15.74 11.08
CA SER A 87 -17.53 16.58 12.14
C SER A 87 -16.78 17.90 12.39
N GLN A 88 -15.52 18.02 11.95
CA GLN A 88 -14.68 19.21 12.07
C GLN A 88 -14.57 20.01 10.75
N TRP A 89 -15.28 19.59 9.70
CA TRP A 89 -15.31 20.22 8.37
C TRP A 89 -15.38 21.75 8.41
N GLU A 90 -16.34 22.30 9.16
CA GLU A 90 -16.59 23.74 9.25
C GLU A 90 -15.44 24.47 9.94
N GLN A 91 -14.86 23.87 10.99
CA GLN A 91 -13.78 24.47 11.77
C GLN A 91 -12.45 24.49 10.98
N ALA A 92 -12.25 23.50 10.12
CA ALA A 92 -11.07 23.37 9.27
C ALA A 92 -11.01 24.43 8.16
N GLN A 93 -12.12 25.09 7.83
CA GLN A 93 -12.16 26.07 6.74
C GLN A 93 -11.20 27.23 6.96
N GLY A 94 -10.30 27.44 5.98
CA GLY A 94 -9.30 28.51 6.01
C GLY A 94 -8.22 28.34 7.08
N LYS A 95 -8.11 27.17 7.71
CA LYS A 95 -7.07 26.86 8.69
C LYS A 95 -5.79 26.38 8.01
N GLY A 96 -4.65 26.73 8.60
CA GLY A 96 -3.34 26.24 8.19
C GLY A 96 -2.85 25.08 9.05
N LEU A 97 -1.70 24.53 8.70
CA LEU A 97 -1.08 23.36 9.35
C LEU A 97 -1.06 23.41 10.89
N PRO A 98 -0.75 24.53 11.59
CA PRO A 98 -0.71 24.53 13.05
C PRO A 98 -2.04 24.18 13.73
N TRP A 99 -3.17 24.48 13.09
CA TRP A 99 -4.48 24.10 13.61
C TRP A 99 -4.74 22.60 13.43
N TYR A 100 -4.36 22.06 12.28
CA TYR A 100 -4.43 20.63 11.97
C TYR A 100 -3.51 19.79 12.89
N GLU A 101 -2.30 20.27 13.15
CA GLU A 101 -1.39 19.66 14.13
C GLU A 101 -2.03 19.62 15.53
N ALA A 102 -2.67 20.71 15.95
CA ALA A 102 -3.35 20.77 17.24
C ALA A 102 -4.60 19.88 17.30
N SER A 103 -5.31 19.67 16.19
CA SER A 103 -6.51 18.85 16.16
C SER A 103 -6.22 17.36 16.37
N LEU A 104 -5.01 16.88 16.08
CA LEU A 104 -4.63 15.47 16.28
C LEU A 104 -4.75 14.98 17.73
N GLY A 105 -4.80 15.90 18.71
CA GLY A 105 -4.93 15.60 20.13
C GLY A 105 -6.34 15.81 20.67
N ASP A 106 -7.37 15.48 19.88
CA ASP A 106 -8.80 15.60 20.22
C ASP A 106 -9.45 14.27 20.65
N ASP A 107 -8.62 13.27 20.96
CA ASP A 107 -9.00 11.89 21.33
C ASP A 107 -9.53 11.02 20.17
N ALA A 108 -9.68 11.56 18.96
CA ALA A 108 -10.09 10.76 17.81
C ALA A 108 -8.93 9.85 17.33
N PRO A 109 -9.20 8.57 16.98
CA PRO A 109 -8.17 7.70 16.44
C PRO A 109 -7.58 8.24 15.14
N VAL A 110 -6.27 8.07 14.98
CA VAL A 110 -5.52 8.52 13.82
C VAL A 110 -5.12 7.32 12.97
N ILE A 111 -5.41 7.37 11.67
CA ILE A 111 -5.03 6.36 10.69
C ILE A 111 -3.99 6.95 9.75
N ILE A 112 -2.80 6.35 9.74
CA ILE A 112 -1.76 6.61 8.74
C ILE A 112 -1.97 5.61 7.61
N TYR A 113 -2.49 6.09 6.48
CA TYR A 113 -2.72 5.32 5.28
C TYR A 113 -1.49 5.31 4.37
N LEU A 114 -1.01 4.09 4.10
CA LEU A 114 0.14 3.73 3.30
C LEU A 114 -0.38 3.05 2.03
N HIS A 115 -0.34 3.77 0.90
CA HIS A 115 -1.03 3.38 -0.33
C HIS A 115 -0.32 2.25 -1.10
N GLY A 116 -1.03 1.61 -2.03
CA GLY A 116 -0.46 0.59 -2.92
C GLY A 116 0.50 1.13 -3.99
N ASN A 117 0.95 0.24 -4.88
CA ASN A 117 1.82 0.62 -6.00
C ASN A 117 1.12 1.57 -6.98
N GLY A 118 1.93 2.28 -7.76
CA GLY A 118 1.48 3.16 -8.83
C GLY A 118 0.66 4.38 -8.41
N GLY A 119 0.57 5.33 -9.35
CA GLY A 119 -0.19 6.56 -9.16
C GLY A 119 0.42 7.50 -8.09
N THR A 120 -0.45 8.29 -7.49
CA THR A 120 -0.22 9.27 -6.43
C THR A 120 -1.27 9.08 -5.34
N ARG A 121 -1.14 9.72 -4.18
CA ARG A 121 -2.17 9.76 -3.12
C ARG A 121 -3.58 10.14 -3.61
N TRP A 122 -3.68 10.79 -4.78
CA TRP A 122 -4.95 11.05 -5.47
C TRP A 122 -5.32 10.06 -6.59
N ALA A 123 -4.34 9.49 -7.28
CA ALA A 123 -4.42 8.89 -8.62
C ALA A 123 -5.50 7.83 -8.87
N VAL A 124 -6.17 7.35 -7.83
CA VAL A 124 -7.24 6.37 -7.99
C VAL A 124 -8.41 6.79 -7.11
N SER A 125 -9.60 6.85 -7.70
CA SER A 125 -10.84 7.25 -7.03
C SER A 125 -11.12 6.48 -5.74
N HIS A 126 -10.54 5.29 -5.57
CA HIS A 126 -10.66 4.53 -4.33
C HIS A 126 -9.90 5.15 -3.16
N ARG A 127 -8.74 5.78 -3.36
CA ARG A 127 -7.94 6.38 -2.27
C ARG A 127 -8.70 7.54 -1.65
N VAL A 128 -9.21 8.46 -2.49
CA VAL A 128 -10.10 9.54 -2.06
C VAL A 128 -11.39 9.00 -1.44
N GLY A 129 -11.96 7.94 -2.01
CA GLY A 129 -13.14 7.27 -1.45
C GLY A 129 -12.89 6.72 -0.04
N LEU A 130 -11.75 6.08 0.19
CA LEU A 130 -11.33 5.57 1.49
C LEU A 130 -11.10 6.72 2.47
N ILE A 131 -10.37 7.77 2.09
CA ILE A 131 -10.14 8.96 2.95
C ILE A 131 -11.48 9.56 3.40
N LYS A 132 -12.43 9.72 2.47
CA LYS A 132 -13.77 10.24 2.79
C LYS A 132 -14.54 9.33 3.73
N MET A 133 -14.49 8.02 3.51
CA MET A 133 -15.16 7.05 4.37
C MET A 133 -14.58 7.09 5.79
N LEU A 134 -13.25 7.10 5.92
CA LEU A 134 -12.57 7.17 7.21
C LEU A 134 -12.83 8.50 7.94
N SER A 135 -12.79 9.63 7.22
CA SER A 135 -13.13 10.94 7.81
C SER A 135 -14.59 10.99 8.27
N ALA A 136 -15.53 10.48 7.46
CA ALA A 136 -16.95 10.40 7.82
C ALA A 136 -17.20 9.45 9.01
N ALA A 137 -16.35 8.43 9.19
CA ALA A 137 -16.38 7.54 10.35
C ALA A 137 -15.80 8.17 11.62
N GLY A 138 -15.22 9.37 11.54
CA GLY A 138 -14.73 10.12 12.70
C GLY A 138 -13.23 9.98 12.97
N PHE A 139 -12.44 9.52 11.99
CA PHE A 139 -10.99 9.34 12.14
C PHE A 139 -10.19 10.50 11.54
N HIS A 140 -9.03 10.80 12.14
CA HIS A 140 -8.00 11.56 11.45
C HIS A 140 -7.31 10.64 10.43
N VAL A 141 -7.12 11.12 9.21
CA VAL A 141 -6.48 10.34 8.14
C VAL A 141 -5.24 11.06 7.65
N LEU A 142 -4.08 10.45 7.81
CA LEU A 142 -2.84 10.93 7.21
C LEU A 142 -2.44 10.03 6.05
N VAL A 143 -2.18 10.62 4.89
CA VAL A 143 -1.79 9.90 3.68
C VAL A 143 -0.40 10.35 3.27
N LEU A 144 0.54 9.40 3.25
CA LEU A 144 1.92 9.63 2.82
C LEU A 144 2.06 9.40 1.32
N GLU A 145 2.72 10.32 0.63
CA GLU A 145 3.26 10.11 -0.71
C GLU A 145 4.70 9.63 -0.61
N TYR A 146 4.98 8.38 -1.02
CA TYR A 146 6.32 7.80 -0.92
C TYR A 146 7.37 8.59 -1.71
N ARG A 147 8.64 8.56 -1.26
CA ARG A 147 9.75 9.12 -2.03
C ARG A 147 9.78 8.60 -3.48
N GLY A 148 9.95 9.53 -4.43
CA GLY A 148 9.92 9.23 -5.87
C GLY A 148 8.52 9.01 -6.49
N PHE A 149 7.44 9.11 -5.70
CA PHE A 149 6.06 9.13 -6.16
C PHE A 149 5.51 10.57 -6.13
N GLY A 150 4.44 10.81 -6.91
CA GLY A 150 3.73 12.10 -6.92
C GLY A 150 4.63 13.33 -7.00
N ASP A 151 4.52 14.17 -5.97
CA ASP A 151 5.28 15.40 -5.72
C ASP A 151 6.45 15.20 -4.71
N SER A 152 6.67 13.98 -4.23
CA SER A 152 7.81 13.63 -3.36
C SER A 152 9.11 13.47 -4.15
N THR A 153 10.23 13.90 -3.56
CA THR A 153 11.56 13.78 -4.17
C THR A 153 12.23 12.43 -3.85
N GLY A 154 13.40 12.17 -4.42
CA GLY A 154 14.18 10.95 -4.17
C GLY A 154 13.84 9.77 -5.10
N GLN A 155 14.31 8.57 -4.73
CA GLN A 155 14.07 7.32 -5.45
C GLN A 155 13.47 6.28 -4.49
N PRO A 156 12.49 5.49 -4.95
CA PRO A 156 11.84 4.51 -4.10
C PRO A 156 12.76 3.32 -3.82
N SER A 157 12.80 2.92 -2.55
CA SER A 157 13.41 1.69 -2.06
C SER A 157 12.59 1.21 -0.87
N GLU A 158 12.64 -0.09 -0.56
CA GLU A 158 11.91 -0.62 0.60
C GLU A 158 12.31 0.08 1.91
N ASP A 159 13.62 0.21 2.14
CA ASP A 159 14.15 0.93 3.30
C ASP A 159 13.70 2.39 3.32
N GLY A 160 13.73 3.06 2.16
CA GLY A 160 13.35 4.45 2.04
C GLY A 160 11.86 4.68 2.34
N LEU A 161 10.98 3.88 1.75
CA LEU A 161 9.54 3.92 2.03
C LEU A 161 9.26 3.67 3.52
N THR A 162 9.99 2.73 4.12
CA THR A 162 9.88 2.42 5.55
C THR A 162 10.33 3.60 6.41
N THR A 163 11.44 4.27 6.05
CA THR A 163 11.93 5.46 6.77
C THR A 163 10.95 6.62 6.66
N ASP A 164 10.38 6.86 5.48
CA ASP A 164 9.38 7.93 5.27
C ASP A 164 8.15 7.72 6.16
N ALA A 165 7.62 6.49 6.18
CA ALA A 165 6.46 6.12 6.98
C ALA A 165 6.74 6.13 8.48
N LEU A 166 7.94 5.70 8.91
CA LEU A 166 8.35 5.76 10.31
C LEU A 166 8.49 7.22 10.79
N GLN A 167 9.04 8.10 9.97
CA GLN A 167 9.14 9.53 10.29
C GLN A 167 7.75 10.16 10.44
N LEU A 168 6.81 9.83 9.53
CA LEU A 168 5.43 10.27 9.65
C LEU A 168 4.78 9.74 10.94
N TYR A 169 4.97 8.47 11.28
CA TYR A 169 4.44 7.89 12.52
C TYR A 169 4.93 8.65 13.77
N HIS A 170 6.23 8.92 13.86
CA HIS A 170 6.79 9.70 14.97
C HIS A 170 6.24 11.12 15.00
N TRP A 171 6.10 11.77 13.84
CA TRP A 171 5.50 13.11 13.74
C TRP A 171 4.05 13.10 14.24
N VAL A 172 3.23 12.11 13.86
CA VAL A 172 1.85 11.99 14.33
C VAL A 172 1.79 11.72 15.83
N LYS A 173 2.56 10.75 16.35
CA LYS A 173 2.57 10.44 17.80
C LYS A 173 2.98 11.64 18.66
N ALA A 174 3.85 12.53 18.16
CA ALA A 174 4.24 13.74 18.86
C ALA A 174 3.07 14.76 19.02
N HIS A 175 2.13 14.75 18.07
CA HIS A 175 0.99 15.67 18.05
C HIS A 175 -0.33 15.04 18.54
N SER A 176 -0.42 13.70 18.58
CA SER A 176 -1.67 13.00 18.91
C SER A 176 -2.05 13.02 20.39
N ARG A 177 -1.16 13.49 21.28
CA ARG A 177 -1.42 13.66 22.74
C ARG A 177 -2.02 12.44 23.45
N GLY A 178 -1.78 11.23 22.94
CA GLY A 178 -2.31 9.98 23.50
C GLY A 178 -3.38 9.31 22.65
N SER A 179 -3.94 9.99 21.65
CA SER A 179 -4.86 9.35 20.69
C SER A 179 -4.15 8.20 19.97
N PRO A 180 -4.84 7.06 19.76
CA PRO A 180 -4.24 5.88 19.15
C PRO A 180 -3.91 6.14 17.69
N VAL A 181 -2.71 5.73 17.27
CA VAL A 181 -2.20 5.90 15.90
C VAL A 181 -2.03 4.53 15.27
N CYS A 182 -2.84 4.25 14.25
CA CYS A 182 -2.85 2.98 13.55
C CYS A 182 -2.25 3.11 12.14
N LEU A 183 -1.51 2.08 11.74
CA LEU A 183 -0.95 1.97 10.39
C LEU A 183 -1.94 1.19 9.52
N TRP A 184 -2.42 1.80 8.44
CA TRP A 184 -3.21 1.12 7.41
C TRP A 184 -2.38 0.97 6.14
N GLY A 185 -1.96 -0.25 5.81
CA GLY A 185 -1.30 -0.55 4.55
C GLY A 185 -2.28 -1.13 3.53
N HIS A 186 -2.21 -0.68 2.28
CA HIS A 186 -2.95 -1.28 1.16
C HIS A 186 -1.99 -1.83 0.11
N SER A 187 -2.15 -3.11 -0.27
CA SER A 187 -1.30 -3.76 -1.28
C SER A 187 0.18 -3.58 -0.95
N LEU A 188 1.01 -2.95 -1.81
CA LEU A 188 2.41 -2.58 -1.51
C LEU A 188 2.59 -1.94 -0.11
N GLY A 189 1.64 -1.09 0.29
CA GLY A 189 1.66 -0.41 1.58
C GLY A 189 1.56 -1.35 2.78
N THR A 190 1.09 -2.60 2.63
CA THR A 190 1.08 -3.59 3.72
C THR A 190 2.50 -3.97 4.12
N GLY A 191 3.40 -4.14 3.14
CA GLY A 191 4.82 -4.36 3.37
C GLY A 191 5.47 -3.20 4.13
N VAL A 192 5.15 -1.96 3.75
CA VAL A 192 5.64 -0.76 4.46
C VAL A 192 5.08 -0.71 5.88
N ALA A 193 3.78 -0.98 6.07
CA ALA A 193 3.14 -0.97 7.38
C ALA A 193 3.75 -1.99 8.35
N THR A 194 4.00 -3.23 7.90
CA THR A 194 4.60 -4.26 8.74
C THR A 194 6.07 -3.98 9.02
N ASN A 195 6.83 -3.42 8.08
CA ASN A 195 8.21 -2.98 8.30
C ASN A 195 8.29 -1.87 9.36
N VAL A 196 7.40 -0.88 9.30
CA VAL A 196 7.33 0.19 10.31
C VAL A 196 6.93 -0.40 11.67
N ALA A 197 5.90 -1.25 11.71
CA ALA A 197 5.48 -1.91 12.95
C ALA A 197 6.61 -2.74 13.58
N ARG A 198 7.41 -3.43 12.75
CA ARG A 198 8.59 -4.17 13.20
C ARG A 198 9.66 -3.25 13.79
N LYS A 199 10.01 -2.15 13.13
CA LYS A 199 10.97 -1.17 13.66
C LYS A 199 10.50 -0.55 14.98
N LEU A 200 9.20 -0.23 15.08
CA LEU A 200 8.58 0.28 16.30
C LEU A 200 8.63 -0.74 17.46
N GLN A 201 8.36 -2.01 17.16
CA GLN A 201 8.51 -3.11 18.12
C GLN A 201 9.94 -3.23 18.65
N GLU A 202 10.94 -3.12 17.76
CA GLU A 202 12.37 -3.17 18.11
C GLU A 202 12.81 -1.97 18.95
N GLN A 203 12.21 -0.80 18.73
CA GLN A 203 12.40 0.39 19.56
C GLN A 203 11.69 0.29 20.93
N GLY A 204 10.93 -0.77 21.19
CA GLY A 204 10.19 -0.97 22.43
C GLY A 204 8.88 -0.17 22.53
N ASN A 205 8.41 0.39 21.42
CA ASN A 205 7.15 1.14 21.34
C ASN A 205 6.29 0.64 20.17
N PRO A 206 5.63 -0.52 20.31
CA PRO A 206 4.82 -1.12 19.24
C PRO A 206 3.76 -0.14 18.71
N ALA A 207 3.38 -0.29 17.43
CA ALA A 207 2.27 0.47 16.88
C ALA A 207 0.96 0.17 17.65
N ASP A 208 0.09 1.19 17.81
CA ASP A 208 -1.16 1.03 18.56
C ASP A 208 -2.10 0.03 17.86
N GLY A 209 -2.06 -0.02 16.53
CA GLY A 209 -2.73 -1.01 15.70
C GLY A 209 -2.22 -1.04 14.26
N VAL A 210 -2.39 -2.19 13.59
CA VAL A 210 -2.01 -2.41 12.19
C VAL A 210 -3.20 -2.98 11.42
N ILE A 211 -3.57 -2.32 10.33
CA ILE A 211 -4.61 -2.75 9.40
C ILE A 211 -3.93 -3.04 8.05
N LEU A 212 -4.10 -4.27 7.55
CA LEU A 212 -3.57 -4.70 6.27
C LEU A 212 -4.71 -4.97 5.29
N GLU A 213 -4.83 -4.17 4.25
CA GLU A 213 -5.81 -4.31 3.19
C GLU A 213 -5.17 -4.94 1.95
N ALA A 214 -5.72 -6.08 1.51
CA ALA A 214 -5.19 -6.90 0.43
C ALA A 214 -3.67 -7.22 0.56
N PRO A 215 -3.20 -7.75 1.70
CA PRO A 215 -1.78 -8.04 1.89
C PRO A 215 -1.33 -9.26 1.09
N TYR A 216 -0.05 -9.21 0.71
CA TYR A 216 0.73 -10.34 0.19
C TYR A 216 1.72 -10.83 1.26
N THR A 217 2.18 -12.07 1.16
CA THR A 217 3.11 -12.69 2.12
C THR A 217 4.51 -12.06 2.07
N ASN A 218 5.12 -12.05 0.88
CA ASN A 218 6.37 -11.37 0.57
C ASN A 218 6.42 -11.06 -0.93
N ILE A 219 7.28 -10.13 -1.34
CA ILE A 219 7.29 -9.67 -2.73
C ILE A 219 7.73 -10.77 -3.71
N ARG A 220 8.51 -11.76 -3.25
CA ARG A 220 8.96 -12.90 -4.06
C ARG A 220 7.76 -13.77 -4.43
N GLU A 221 6.90 -14.07 -3.47
CA GLU A 221 5.68 -14.84 -3.68
C GLU A 221 4.66 -14.06 -4.52
N GLU A 222 4.51 -12.77 -4.26
CA GLU A 222 3.65 -11.88 -5.06
C GLU A 222 4.07 -11.91 -6.54
N VAL A 223 5.36 -11.77 -6.86
CA VAL A 223 5.81 -11.85 -8.27
C VAL A 223 5.60 -13.23 -8.89
N ALA A 224 5.64 -14.30 -8.09
CA ALA A 224 5.36 -15.65 -8.60
C ALA A 224 3.90 -15.82 -9.02
N TYR A 225 2.95 -15.23 -8.28
CA TYR A 225 1.51 -15.35 -8.54
C TYR A 225 0.92 -14.20 -9.37
N HIS A 226 1.67 -13.10 -9.56
CA HIS A 226 1.23 -12.00 -10.40
C HIS A 226 0.98 -12.46 -11.84
N PRO A 227 -0.03 -11.92 -12.57
CA PRO A 227 -0.34 -12.34 -13.94
C PRO A 227 0.86 -12.33 -14.91
N LEU A 228 1.79 -11.38 -14.72
CA LEU A 228 3.04 -11.35 -15.48
C LEU A 228 3.98 -12.50 -15.15
N GLY A 229 4.07 -12.90 -13.87
CA GLY A 229 4.84 -14.06 -13.44
C GLY A 229 4.27 -15.35 -14.00
N LEU A 230 2.95 -15.50 -14.00
CA LEU A 230 2.25 -16.67 -14.54
C LEU A 230 2.50 -16.89 -16.04
N ILE A 231 2.67 -15.81 -16.82
CA ILE A 231 3.06 -15.92 -18.24
C ILE A 231 4.44 -16.58 -18.39
N TYR A 232 5.34 -16.36 -17.44
CA TYR A 232 6.71 -16.90 -17.42
C TYR A 232 6.90 -18.09 -16.49
N TRP A 233 5.84 -18.62 -15.85
CA TRP A 233 5.96 -19.68 -14.85
C TRP A 233 6.62 -20.96 -15.41
N LEU A 234 6.38 -21.29 -16.68
CA LEU A 234 7.03 -22.42 -17.38
C LEU A 234 8.39 -22.06 -18.00
N PHE A 235 8.86 -20.82 -17.85
CA PHE A 235 10.13 -20.39 -18.43
C PHE A 235 11.31 -21.08 -17.70
N PRO A 236 12.22 -21.76 -18.42
CA PRO A 236 13.38 -22.40 -17.79
C PRO A 236 14.24 -21.38 -17.03
N GLY A 237 14.41 -21.59 -15.73
CA GLY A 237 15.13 -20.65 -14.86
C GLY A 237 14.29 -19.47 -14.39
N PHE A 238 12.95 -19.57 -14.37
CA PHE A 238 12.05 -18.56 -13.81
C PHE A 238 12.51 -18.04 -12.44
N GLU A 239 12.87 -18.94 -11.53
CA GLU A 239 13.40 -18.57 -10.21
C GLU A 239 14.63 -17.67 -10.32
N TYR A 240 15.60 -18.05 -11.17
CA TYR A 240 16.83 -17.29 -11.39
C TYR A 240 16.58 -15.91 -12.04
N PHE A 241 15.72 -15.84 -13.05
CA PHE A 241 15.49 -14.62 -13.82
C PHE A 241 14.57 -13.62 -13.13
N PHE A 242 13.57 -14.09 -12.38
CA PHE A 242 12.60 -13.23 -11.71
C PHE A 242 12.84 -13.19 -10.21
N LEU A 243 12.69 -14.32 -9.52
CA LEU A 243 12.66 -14.35 -8.06
C LEU A 243 14.00 -13.96 -7.42
N ASP A 244 15.12 -14.42 -7.97
CA ASP A 244 16.45 -14.07 -7.49
C ASP A 244 16.87 -12.65 -7.92
N THR A 245 16.29 -12.13 -9.00
CA THR A 245 16.51 -10.75 -9.46
C THR A 245 15.85 -9.73 -8.55
N ILE A 246 14.70 -10.08 -7.96
CA ILE A 246 14.06 -9.25 -6.93
C ILE A 246 15.00 -9.10 -5.72
N ALA A 247 15.61 -10.20 -5.29
CA ALA A 247 16.57 -10.20 -4.17
C ALA A 247 17.78 -9.30 -4.45
N LEU A 248 18.20 -9.13 -5.71
CA LEU A 248 19.29 -8.21 -6.09
C LEU A 248 18.94 -6.72 -5.87
N ASN A 249 17.65 -6.38 -5.77
CA ASN A 249 17.20 -5.01 -5.50
C ASN A 249 16.95 -4.74 -4.00
N ASN A 250 17.25 -5.70 -3.12
CA ASN A 250 16.88 -5.64 -1.69
C ASN A 250 15.39 -5.33 -1.47
N LEU A 251 14.54 -5.83 -2.37
CA LEU A 251 13.09 -5.78 -2.20
C LEU A 251 12.64 -7.13 -1.64
N VAL A 252 12.14 -7.14 -0.42
CA VAL A 252 11.70 -8.31 0.32
C VAL A 252 10.26 -8.11 0.79
N PHE A 253 9.95 -6.97 1.40
CA PHE A 253 8.67 -6.68 2.06
C PHE A 253 8.12 -7.88 2.83
N PRO A 254 8.83 -8.34 3.88
CA PRO A 254 8.58 -9.63 4.53
C PRO A 254 7.39 -9.55 5.50
N ASN A 255 6.16 -9.41 4.99
CA ASN A 255 4.96 -9.40 5.85
C ASN A 255 4.89 -10.68 6.69
N ASP A 256 5.19 -11.83 6.08
CA ASP A 256 5.26 -13.14 6.74
C ASP A 256 6.22 -13.19 7.94
N GLU A 257 7.44 -12.68 7.84
CA GLU A 257 8.39 -12.65 8.96
C GLU A 257 8.08 -11.55 9.97
N ASN A 258 7.69 -10.36 9.51
CA ASN A 258 7.35 -9.25 10.40
C ASN A 258 6.18 -9.62 11.31
N LEU A 259 5.13 -10.21 10.74
CA LEU A 259 3.91 -10.61 11.44
C LEU A 259 4.13 -11.71 12.49
N LYS A 260 5.20 -12.51 12.37
CA LYS A 260 5.58 -13.48 13.41
C LYS A 260 6.00 -12.79 14.71
N THR A 261 6.47 -11.55 14.63
CA THR A 261 7.21 -10.92 15.72
C THR A 261 6.57 -9.66 16.29
N ILE A 262 5.79 -8.92 15.49
CA ILE A 262 5.09 -7.74 15.99
C ILE A 262 3.98 -8.14 16.97
N SER A 263 3.86 -7.44 18.10
CA SER A 263 2.80 -7.67 19.08
C SER A 263 1.57 -6.79 18.88
N SER A 264 1.65 -5.76 18.03
CA SER A 264 0.55 -4.82 17.76
C SER A 264 -0.74 -5.53 17.35
N PRO A 265 -1.92 -5.06 17.85
CA PRO A 265 -3.23 -5.49 17.35
C PRO A 265 -3.28 -5.45 15.81
N LEU A 266 -3.83 -6.48 15.20
CA LEU A 266 -3.78 -6.70 13.75
C LEU A 266 -5.17 -6.95 13.19
N MET A 267 -5.51 -6.23 12.13
CA MET A 267 -6.66 -6.49 11.29
C MET A 267 -6.20 -6.78 9.85
N ILE A 268 -6.70 -7.85 9.25
CA ILE A 268 -6.49 -8.20 7.84
C ILE A 268 -7.83 -8.05 7.11
N LEU A 269 -7.87 -7.22 6.08
CA LEU A 269 -9.03 -6.99 5.22
C LEU A 269 -8.72 -7.55 3.82
N HIS A 270 -9.55 -8.44 3.27
CA HIS A 270 -9.31 -8.96 1.91
C HIS A 270 -10.61 -9.37 1.23
N ALA A 271 -10.78 -8.99 -0.05
CA ALA A 271 -11.90 -9.43 -0.87
C ALA A 271 -11.61 -10.75 -1.58
N GLU A 272 -12.51 -11.73 -1.52
CA GLU A 272 -12.31 -13.05 -2.14
C GLU A 272 -12.20 -12.98 -3.67
N ASP A 273 -12.74 -11.93 -4.31
CA ASP A 273 -12.69 -11.70 -5.75
C ASP A 273 -11.46 -10.88 -6.21
N ASP A 274 -10.48 -10.65 -5.32
CA ASP A 274 -9.25 -9.95 -5.67
C ASP A 274 -8.46 -10.69 -6.76
N GLN A 275 -8.27 -10.01 -7.90
CA GLN A 275 -7.55 -10.51 -9.08
C GLN A 275 -6.09 -10.03 -9.14
N VAL A 276 -5.68 -9.19 -8.20
CA VAL A 276 -4.31 -8.66 -8.11
C VAL A 276 -3.54 -9.48 -7.09
N VAL A 277 -3.98 -9.48 -5.83
CA VAL A 277 -3.36 -10.24 -4.76
C VAL A 277 -4.28 -11.40 -4.37
N PRO A 278 -3.87 -12.67 -4.58
CA PRO A 278 -4.72 -13.81 -4.26
C PRO A 278 -5.12 -13.88 -2.78
N PHE A 279 -6.42 -14.10 -2.51
CA PHE A 279 -6.97 -14.18 -1.14
C PHE A 279 -6.26 -15.19 -0.22
N HIS A 280 -5.72 -16.28 -0.77
CA HIS A 280 -5.01 -17.30 0.01
C HIS A 280 -3.76 -16.74 0.72
N MET A 281 -3.13 -15.68 0.21
CA MET A 281 -1.98 -15.05 0.86
C MET A 281 -2.39 -14.44 2.22
N SER A 282 -3.54 -13.78 2.28
CA SER A 282 -4.11 -13.30 3.54
C SER A 282 -4.45 -14.43 4.50
N GLN A 283 -4.96 -15.55 3.99
CA GLN A 283 -5.26 -16.73 4.81
C GLN A 283 -3.97 -17.30 5.43
N GLU A 284 -2.89 -17.36 4.65
CA GLU A 284 -1.59 -17.85 5.14
C GLU A 284 -0.97 -16.88 6.15
N LEU A 285 -1.03 -15.57 5.92
CA LEU A 285 -0.58 -14.56 6.89
C LEU A 285 -1.36 -14.65 8.21
N HIS A 286 -2.69 -14.77 8.14
CA HIS A 286 -3.52 -14.93 9.32
C HIS A 286 -3.13 -16.20 10.11
N LYS A 287 -2.90 -17.31 9.41
CA LYS A 287 -2.43 -18.56 10.02
C LYS A 287 -1.05 -18.42 10.65
N ILE A 288 -0.10 -17.76 10.00
CA ILE A 288 1.24 -17.46 10.54
C ILE A 288 1.10 -16.72 11.88
N VAL A 289 0.29 -15.66 11.92
CA VAL A 289 0.07 -14.84 13.12
C VAL A 289 -0.56 -15.66 14.25
N LEU A 290 -1.58 -16.47 13.95
CA LEU A 290 -2.24 -17.32 14.96
C LEU A 290 -1.33 -18.43 15.49
N GLN A 291 -0.27 -18.79 14.77
CA GLN A 291 0.74 -19.76 15.21
C GLN A 291 1.87 -19.10 16.00
N SER A 292 2.23 -17.86 15.69
CA SER A 292 3.34 -17.15 16.32
C SER A 292 2.95 -16.41 17.60
N ARG A 293 1.72 -15.89 17.70
CA ARG A 293 1.28 -15.06 18.82
C ARG A 293 0.68 -15.86 19.96
N SER A 294 1.09 -15.51 21.18
CA SER A 294 0.50 -16.02 22.42
C SER A 294 -0.93 -15.50 22.65
N SER A 295 -1.18 -14.23 22.33
CA SER A 295 -2.50 -13.60 22.40
C SER A 295 -3.12 -13.52 21.01
N LYS A 296 -4.30 -14.11 20.84
CA LYS A 296 -5.01 -14.21 19.55
C LYS A 296 -6.20 -13.27 19.46
N ASP A 297 -6.65 -12.73 20.59
CA ASP A 297 -7.88 -11.92 20.68
C ASP A 297 -7.74 -10.55 20.00
N GLU A 298 -6.49 -10.13 19.74
CA GLU A 298 -6.16 -8.87 19.06
C GLU A 298 -5.90 -9.05 17.55
N VAL A 299 -6.20 -10.24 17.00
CA VAL A 299 -6.02 -10.55 15.58
C VAL A 299 -7.38 -10.79 14.94
N ARG A 300 -7.73 -9.99 13.93
CA ARG A 300 -8.99 -10.11 13.19
C ARG A 300 -8.72 -10.27 11.70
N MET A 301 -9.44 -11.20 11.07
CA MET A 301 -9.47 -11.33 9.62
C MET A 301 -10.90 -11.09 9.14
N CYS A 302 -11.10 -10.07 8.31
CA CYS A 302 -12.37 -9.74 7.69
C CYS A 302 -12.26 -10.03 6.19
N SER A 303 -12.92 -11.11 5.77
CA SER A 303 -13.01 -11.48 4.36
C SER A 303 -14.33 -10.99 3.77
N PHE A 304 -14.26 -10.38 2.60
CA PHE A 304 -15.44 -9.90 1.87
C PHE A 304 -15.79 -10.86 0.74
N SER A 305 -17.05 -11.35 0.73
CA SER A 305 -17.50 -12.32 -0.27
C SER A 305 -17.27 -11.81 -1.69
N GLY A 306 -16.77 -12.66 -2.58
CA GLY A 306 -16.54 -12.29 -3.98
C GLY A 306 -17.81 -11.86 -4.73
N SER A 307 -19.00 -12.19 -4.21
CA SER A 307 -20.28 -11.73 -4.75
C SER A 307 -20.51 -10.21 -4.62
N LEU A 308 -19.76 -9.54 -3.73
CA LEU A 308 -19.86 -8.09 -3.50
C LEU A 308 -19.12 -7.27 -4.57
N GLY A 309 -18.21 -7.88 -5.33
CA GLY A 309 -17.52 -7.21 -6.44
C GLY A 309 -16.51 -6.15 -6.00
N TYR A 310 -15.99 -6.23 -4.78
CA TYR A 310 -15.07 -5.25 -4.23
C TYR A 310 -13.69 -5.35 -4.89
N GLY A 311 -13.21 -6.56 -5.16
CA GLY A 311 -11.88 -6.82 -5.69
C GLY A 311 -10.78 -6.11 -4.88
N HIS A 312 -9.69 -5.75 -5.56
CA HIS A 312 -8.50 -5.21 -4.90
C HIS A 312 -8.65 -3.83 -4.24
N ASN A 313 -9.63 -3.04 -4.65
CA ASN A 313 -9.61 -1.57 -4.45
C ASN A 313 -10.90 -0.99 -3.85
N LYS A 314 -11.94 -1.79 -3.60
CA LYS A 314 -13.27 -1.23 -3.28
C LYS A 314 -13.84 -1.70 -1.95
N ILE A 315 -13.01 -2.26 -1.06
CA ILE A 315 -13.44 -2.63 0.30
C ILE A 315 -14.02 -1.42 1.04
N PHE A 316 -13.49 -0.21 0.80
CA PHE A 316 -14.03 1.05 1.37
C PHE A 316 -15.51 1.34 1.05
N LYS A 317 -16.10 0.65 0.07
CA LYS A 317 -17.52 0.79 -0.29
C LYS A 317 -18.44 -0.04 0.60
N ASP A 318 -17.89 -0.92 1.42
CA ASP A 318 -18.66 -1.74 2.33
C ASP A 318 -19.33 -0.89 3.42
N PRO A 319 -20.66 -0.98 3.59
CA PRO A 319 -21.38 -0.13 4.53
C PRO A 319 -21.08 -0.48 6.01
N ASP A 320 -20.62 -1.69 6.29
CA ASP A 320 -20.35 -2.17 7.64
C ASP A 320 -18.89 -1.91 8.06
N LEU A 321 -18.01 -1.59 7.11
CA LEU A 321 -16.60 -1.31 7.36
C LEU A 321 -16.36 -0.25 8.45
N PRO A 322 -17.05 0.91 8.50
CA PRO A 322 -16.89 1.86 9.61
C PRO A 322 -17.11 1.23 10.99
N SER A 323 -18.13 0.38 11.12
CA SER A 323 -18.44 -0.32 12.38
C SER A 323 -17.35 -1.33 12.72
N VAL A 324 -16.90 -2.12 11.74
CA VAL A 324 -15.79 -3.07 11.90
C VAL A 324 -14.51 -2.38 12.37
N LEU A 325 -14.20 -1.21 11.81
CA LEU A 325 -13.05 -0.40 12.22
C LEU A 325 -13.19 0.11 13.65
N TRP A 326 -14.36 0.64 14.02
CA TRP A 326 -14.59 1.10 15.39
C TRP A 326 -14.48 -0.04 16.42
N GLU A 327 -15.02 -1.23 16.12
CA GLU A 327 -14.88 -2.39 17.02
C GLU A 327 -13.42 -2.83 17.23
N PHE A 328 -12.53 -2.54 16.27
CA PHE A 328 -11.10 -2.83 16.36
C PHE A 328 -10.32 -1.72 17.04
N LEU A 329 -10.65 -0.45 16.76
CA LEU A 329 -9.92 0.72 17.25
C LEU A 329 -10.36 1.17 18.65
N GLN A 330 -11.63 0.96 19.02
CA GLN A 330 -12.17 1.42 20.30
C GLN A 330 -11.44 0.84 21.53
N PRO A 331 -11.07 -0.45 21.58
CA PRO A 331 -10.29 -1.00 22.69
C PRO A 331 -8.87 -0.42 22.77
N LEU A 332 -8.35 0.18 21.69
CA LEU A 332 -7.01 0.77 21.63
C LEU A 332 -7.00 2.18 22.22
N ALA A 333 -8.09 2.93 22.05
CA ALA A 333 -8.26 4.26 22.63
C ALA A 333 -8.40 4.26 24.17
N GLN A 334 -8.60 3.09 24.78
CA GLN A 334 -8.79 2.91 26.22
C GLN A 334 -7.54 2.38 26.96
N ARG A 335 -6.42 2.18 26.26
CA ARG A 335 -5.15 1.66 26.81
C ARG A 335 -4.22 2.78 27.26
#